data_AF-A0A7S2M7W6-F1
#
_entry.id   AF-A0A7S2M7W6-F1
#
_cell.length_a   1.000
_cell.length_b   1.000
_cell.length_c   1.000
_cell.angle_alpha   90.00
_cell.angle_beta   90.00
_cell.angle_gamma   90.00
#
_symmetry.space_group_name_H-M   'P 1'
#
loop_
_entity.id
_entity.type
_entity.pdbx_description
1 polymer ?
#
loop_
_entity_poly.entity_id
_entity_poly.type
_entity_poly.pdbx_seq_one_letter_code
_entity_poly.pdbx_strand_id
1 'polypeptide(L)'
;IGESTERQHAPPAGAEVDEDDLCAAEQQRGADQVLRIKYADVLGSLMEVHKEVFVAGALQSTVQVVQEHIGLDRGPNDRYLGLYIGCDLIQRLGQDSVAVWPAFVSHMVGSVTDEDAWVRQAAAKGVMHAAPLAEFGPLANHAAQQLGRAAARLEAWTEFYAEGTEAVVAALGQVCRRQPGNVDGWDGYILEFLNGLPLTKDLEIIGRTHDLFMELVLEGHQVLQLNLGKVCSVLLEIYKKESNSEWLDQCIRSFCVQLGEERVRQLQPPLSAKHRKRLQRVVRDAKQAPLKQT
;
A
#
# COMPACT_ATOMS: atom_id res chain seq x y z
N ILE A 1 -0.40 -32.61 -28.43
CA ILE A 1 0.65 -32.72 -27.39
C ILE A 1 0.22 -31.77 -26.28
N GLY A 2 -0.56 -32.26 -25.32
CA GLY A 2 -1.28 -31.41 -24.39
C GLY A 2 -2.19 -32.24 -23.48
N GLU A 3 -1.64 -33.30 -22.87
CA GLU A 3 -2.43 -34.17 -21.99
C GLU A 3 -1.55 -34.96 -20.98
N SER A 4 -0.39 -34.44 -20.56
CA SER A 4 0.60 -35.26 -19.84
C SER A 4 1.12 -34.72 -18.50
N THR A 5 0.46 -33.76 -17.86
CA THR A 5 0.90 -33.30 -16.53
C THR A 5 -0.19 -33.24 -15.46
N GLU A 6 -1.47 -33.51 -15.78
CA GLU A 6 -2.57 -33.49 -14.78
C GLU A 6 -2.97 -34.85 -14.19
N ARG A 7 -2.20 -35.93 -14.40
CA ARG A 7 -2.59 -37.29 -13.95
C ARG A 7 -1.62 -38.02 -13.03
N GLN A 8 -0.73 -37.31 -12.34
CA GLN A 8 0.03 -37.92 -11.26
C GLN A 8 -0.05 -36.99 -10.06
N HIS A 9 -0.43 -37.52 -8.89
CA HIS A 9 -0.63 -36.85 -7.57
C HIS A 9 -2.07 -36.51 -7.17
N ALA A 10 -3.07 -37.26 -7.64
CA ALA A 10 -4.24 -37.50 -6.82
C ALA A 10 -4.02 -38.83 -6.06
N PRO A 11 -3.90 -38.82 -4.72
CA PRO A 11 -3.80 -40.07 -3.98
C PRO A 11 -5.11 -40.86 -4.16
N PRO A 12 -5.04 -42.20 -4.26
CA PRO A 12 -6.24 -43.02 -4.33
C PRO A 12 -7.11 -42.78 -3.10
N ALA A 13 -8.43 -42.70 -3.30
CA ALA A 13 -9.39 -42.53 -2.22
C ALA A 13 -9.22 -43.65 -1.18
N GLY A 14 -8.73 -43.30 0.01
CA GLY A 14 -8.43 -44.23 1.10
C GLY A 14 -6.94 -44.40 1.46
N ALA A 15 -6.02 -43.64 0.85
CA ALA A 15 -4.65 -43.55 1.35
C ALA A 15 -4.61 -42.70 2.63
N GLU A 16 -4.17 -43.29 3.75
CA GLU A 16 -3.72 -42.52 4.91
C GLU A 16 -2.57 -41.62 4.43
N VAL A 17 -2.81 -40.31 4.39
CA VAL A 17 -1.75 -39.36 4.10
C VAL A 17 -0.87 -39.33 5.34
N ASP A 18 0.35 -39.83 5.23
CA ASP A 18 1.32 -39.83 6.32
C ASP A 18 1.58 -38.39 6.77
N GLU A 19 1.72 -38.17 8.08
CA GLU A 19 2.04 -36.85 8.64
C GLU A 19 3.37 -36.32 8.07
N ASP A 20 4.31 -37.23 7.76
CA ASP A 20 5.58 -36.91 7.11
C ASP A 20 5.38 -36.41 5.66
N ASP A 21 4.43 -36.99 4.91
CA ASP A 21 4.08 -36.56 3.55
C ASP A 21 3.38 -35.19 3.55
N LEU A 22 2.53 -34.91 4.55
CA LEU A 22 1.91 -33.59 4.74
C LEU A 22 2.97 -32.53 5.08
N CYS A 23 3.88 -32.83 6.00
CA CYS A 23 4.97 -31.93 6.38
C CYS A 23 5.90 -31.61 5.19
N ALA A 24 6.26 -32.63 4.39
CA ALA A 24 7.05 -32.43 3.18
C ALA A 24 6.32 -31.57 2.14
N ALA A 25 5.00 -31.77 1.95
CA ALA A 25 4.19 -30.97 1.04
C ALA A 25 4.09 -29.50 1.48
N GLU A 26 3.96 -29.23 2.78
CA GLU A 26 3.95 -27.86 3.32
C GLU A 26 5.30 -27.17 3.17
N GLN A 27 6.41 -27.86 3.42
CA GLN A 27 7.77 -27.34 3.19
C GLN A 27 8.00 -27.02 1.71
N GLN A 28 7.57 -27.90 0.81
CA GLN A 28 7.69 -27.70 -0.63
C GLN A 28 6.85 -26.50 -1.11
N ARG A 29 5.63 -26.32 -0.56
CA ARG A 29 4.80 -25.13 -0.83
C ARG A 29 5.46 -23.85 -0.35
N GLY A 30 6.09 -23.88 0.83
CA GLY A 30 6.88 -22.75 1.33
C GLY A 30 8.09 -22.43 0.45
N ALA A 31 8.83 -23.44 0.01
CA ALA A 31 9.98 -23.29 -0.87
C ALA A 31 9.60 -22.72 -2.25
N ASP A 32 8.49 -23.18 -2.84
CA ASP A 32 7.96 -22.65 -4.10
C ASP A 32 7.60 -21.16 -3.98
N GLN A 33 6.92 -20.77 -2.89
CA GLN A 33 6.58 -19.37 -2.65
C GLN A 33 7.83 -18.49 -2.50
N VAL A 34 8.86 -18.96 -1.80
CA VAL A 34 10.14 -18.25 -1.68
C VAL A 34 10.81 -18.10 -3.04
N LEU A 35 10.82 -19.16 -3.85
CA LEU A 35 11.40 -19.13 -5.19
C LEU A 35 10.68 -18.11 -6.08
N ARG A 36 9.34 -18.05 -6.03
CA ARG A 36 8.53 -17.09 -6.78
C ARG A 36 8.84 -15.65 -6.39
N ILE A 37 8.98 -15.37 -5.09
CA ILE A 37 9.40 -14.05 -4.60
C ILE A 37 10.78 -13.71 -5.16
N LYS A 38 11.75 -14.63 -5.07
CA LYS A 38 13.10 -14.39 -5.59
C LYS A 38 13.16 -14.22 -7.09
N TYR A 39 12.32 -14.93 -7.83
CA TYR A 39 12.16 -14.74 -9.26
C TYR A 39 11.69 -13.32 -9.58
N ALA A 40 10.65 -12.85 -8.89
CA ALA A 40 10.16 -11.48 -9.05
C ALA A 40 11.19 -10.43 -8.62
N ASP A 41 11.89 -10.62 -7.49
CA ASP A 41 12.95 -9.71 -7.00
C ASP A 41 14.06 -9.51 -8.06
N VAL A 42 14.46 -10.58 -8.76
CA VAL A 42 15.46 -10.50 -9.83
C VAL A 42 14.94 -9.68 -11.01
N LEU A 43 13.68 -9.89 -11.41
CA LEU A 43 13.06 -9.10 -12.47
C LEU A 43 12.97 -7.61 -12.08
N GLY A 44 12.48 -7.30 -10.87
CA GLY A 44 12.41 -5.94 -10.36
C GLY A 44 13.78 -5.25 -10.31
N SER A 45 14.82 -5.98 -9.89
CA SER A 45 16.21 -5.47 -9.89
C SER A 45 16.71 -5.15 -11.31
N LEU A 46 16.38 -5.99 -12.29
CA LEU A 46 16.73 -5.73 -13.69
C LEU A 46 15.99 -4.51 -14.25
N MET A 47 14.71 -4.33 -13.89
CA MET A 47 13.93 -3.15 -14.28
C MET A 47 14.54 -1.86 -13.70
N GLU A 48 15.03 -1.90 -12.46
CA GLU A 48 15.63 -0.76 -11.78
C GLU A 48 17.03 -0.40 -12.33
N VAL A 49 17.90 -1.40 -12.53
CA VAL A 49 19.32 -1.16 -12.90
C VAL A 49 19.53 -1.09 -14.41
N HIS A 50 18.74 -1.83 -15.19
CA HIS A 50 18.91 -1.97 -16.65
C HIS A 50 17.62 -1.67 -17.42
N LYS A 51 16.93 -0.59 -17.02
CA LYS A 51 15.62 -0.17 -17.52
C LYS A 51 15.47 -0.25 -19.05
N GLU A 52 16.35 0.40 -19.80
CA GLU A 52 16.26 0.47 -21.27
C GLU A 52 16.41 -0.91 -21.93
N VAL A 53 17.34 -1.72 -21.42
CA VAL A 53 17.57 -3.09 -21.91
C VAL A 53 16.37 -3.97 -21.59
N PHE A 54 15.79 -3.84 -20.39
CA PHE A 54 14.62 -4.59 -19.99
C PHE A 54 13.40 -4.24 -20.86
N VAL A 55 13.15 -2.94 -21.07
CA VAL A 55 12.03 -2.46 -21.90
C VAL A 55 12.16 -2.98 -23.33
N ALA A 56 13.37 -2.95 -23.91
CA ALA A 56 13.59 -3.41 -25.27
C ALA A 56 13.56 -4.95 -25.44
N GLY A 57 14.01 -5.70 -24.43
CA GLY A 57 14.25 -7.14 -24.58
C GLY A 57 13.33 -8.08 -23.80
N ALA A 58 12.81 -7.67 -22.64
CA ALA A 58 12.14 -8.55 -21.69
C ALA A 58 10.68 -8.18 -21.39
N LEU A 59 10.30 -6.90 -21.57
CA LEU A 59 9.00 -6.38 -21.15
C LEU A 59 7.81 -7.21 -21.65
N GLN A 60 7.79 -7.56 -22.94
CA GLN A 60 6.67 -8.31 -23.52
C GLN A 60 6.54 -9.72 -22.92
N SER A 61 7.66 -10.43 -22.74
CA SER A 61 7.68 -11.75 -22.12
C SER A 61 7.27 -11.68 -20.65
N THR A 62 7.71 -10.66 -19.92
CA THR A 62 7.31 -10.45 -18.52
C THR A 62 5.80 -10.18 -18.40
N VAL A 63 5.22 -9.42 -19.32
CA VAL A 63 3.78 -9.14 -19.32
C VAL A 63 2.97 -10.39 -19.62
N GLN A 64 3.45 -11.28 -20.49
CA GLN A 64 2.81 -12.57 -20.72
C GLN A 64 2.75 -13.39 -19.42
N VAL A 65 3.85 -13.43 -18.66
CA VAL A 65 3.86 -14.08 -17.33
C VAL A 65 2.83 -13.46 -16.40
N VAL A 66 2.72 -12.12 -16.35
CA VAL A 66 1.68 -11.45 -15.54
C VAL A 66 0.28 -11.91 -15.96
N GLN A 67 -0.02 -11.90 -17.26
CA GLN A 67 -1.35 -12.28 -17.79
C GLN A 67 -1.71 -13.73 -17.48
N GLU A 68 -0.74 -14.64 -17.56
CA GLU A 68 -0.95 -16.06 -17.27
C GLU A 68 -1.32 -16.33 -15.81
N HIS A 69 -0.86 -15.48 -14.88
CA HIS A 69 -0.96 -15.71 -13.45
C HIS A 69 -2.03 -14.84 -12.77
N ILE A 70 -2.45 -13.73 -13.38
CA ILE A 70 -3.35 -12.76 -12.74
C ILE A 70 -4.83 -13.17 -12.81
N GLY A 71 -5.24 -14.17 -13.59
CA GLY A 71 -6.65 -14.56 -13.76
C GLY A 71 -7.38 -14.92 -12.45
N LEU A 72 -8.69 -14.65 -12.37
CA LEU A 72 -9.52 -14.99 -11.20
C LEU A 72 -9.65 -16.51 -10.98
N ASP A 73 -9.45 -17.29 -12.05
CA ASP A 73 -9.43 -18.75 -12.06
C ASP A 73 -8.11 -19.34 -11.51
N ARG A 74 -7.10 -18.50 -11.26
CA ARG A 74 -5.80 -18.91 -10.71
C ARG A 74 -5.81 -18.98 -9.20
N GLY A 75 -4.92 -19.77 -8.62
CA GLY A 75 -4.74 -19.84 -7.17
C GLY A 75 -4.16 -18.54 -6.59
N PRO A 76 -4.33 -18.27 -5.28
CA PRO A 76 -3.85 -17.04 -4.65
C PRO A 76 -2.35 -16.77 -4.85
N ASN A 77 -1.50 -17.80 -4.79
CA ASN A 77 -0.05 -17.66 -5.00
C ASN A 77 0.31 -17.25 -6.43
N ASP A 78 -0.44 -17.72 -7.43
CA ASP A 78 -0.26 -17.30 -8.83
C ASP A 78 -0.72 -15.85 -9.00
N ARG A 79 -1.93 -15.52 -8.53
CA ARG A 79 -2.46 -14.15 -8.59
C ARG A 79 -1.51 -13.16 -7.92
N TYR A 80 -1.02 -13.51 -6.74
CA TYR A 80 -0.02 -12.73 -6.01
C TYR A 80 1.23 -12.51 -6.86
N LEU A 81 1.82 -13.56 -7.43
CA LEU A 81 3.02 -13.44 -8.26
C LEU A 81 2.79 -12.52 -9.46
N GLY A 82 1.68 -12.70 -10.18
CA GLY A 82 1.32 -11.86 -11.33
C GLY A 82 1.16 -10.40 -10.94
N LEU A 83 0.47 -10.11 -9.84
CA LEU A 83 0.29 -8.75 -9.32
C LEU A 83 1.58 -8.14 -8.80
N TYR A 84 2.44 -8.93 -8.15
CA TYR A 84 3.71 -8.47 -7.60
C TYR A 84 4.67 -8.07 -8.73
N ILE A 85 4.78 -8.88 -9.79
CA ILE A 85 5.53 -8.52 -11.00
C ILE A 85 4.88 -7.30 -11.70
N GLY A 86 3.55 -7.26 -11.81
CA GLY A 86 2.83 -6.12 -12.36
C GLY A 86 3.06 -4.83 -11.59
N CYS A 87 3.15 -4.91 -10.27
CA CYS A 87 3.49 -3.81 -9.38
C CYS A 87 4.91 -3.29 -9.67
N ASP A 88 5.90 -4.18 -9.80
CA ASP A 88 7.27 -3.81 -10.15
C ASP A 88 7.37 -3.16 -11.53
N LEU A 89 6.62 -3.65 -12.53
CA LEU A 89 6.55 -3.00 -13.85
C LEU A 89 6.15 -1.52 -13.71
N ILE A 90 5.12 -1.23 -12.91
CA ILE A 90 4.66 0.14 -12.68
C ILE A 90 5.68 0.94 -11.86
N GLN A 91 6.12 0.39 -10.73
CA GLN A 91 7.00 1.07 -9.77
C GLN A 91 8.37 1.41 -10.37
N ARG A 92 8.97 0.46 -11.10
CA ARG A 92 10.35 0.56 -11.58
C ARG A 92 10.42 1.17 -12.97
N LEU A 93 9.46 0.88 -13.84
CA LEU A 93 9.48 1.39 -15.21
C LEU A 93 8.69 2.71 -15.38
N GLY A 94 7.71 2.98 -14.52
CA GLY A 94 6.90 4.19 -14.59
C GLY A 94 6.19 4.30 -15.95
N GLN A 95 6.37 5.44 -16.63
CA GLN A 95 5.77 5.70 -17.95
C GLN A 95 6.12 4.63 -19.01
N ASP A 96 7.30 4.01 -18.94
CA ASP A 96 7.71 2.99 -19.91
C ASP A 96 6.88 1.69 -19.79
N SER A 97 6.16 1.49 -18.69
CA SER A 97 5.23 0.37 -18.53
C SER A 97 3.83 0.63 -19.12
N VAL A 98 3.46 1.87 -19.42
CA VAL A 98 2.08 2.25 -19.78
C VAL A 98 1.55 1.47 -20.98
N ALA A 99 2.41 1.22 -21.98
CA ALA A 99 2.02 0.49 -23.19
C ALA A 99 1.48 -0.93 -22.91
N VAL A 100 1.86 -1.52 -21.77
CA VAL A 100 1.45 -2.88 -21.38
C VAL A 100 0.38 -2.90 -20.29
N TRP A 101 -0.05 -1.75 -19.79
CA TRP A 101 -1.10 -1.66 -18.77
C TRP A 101 -2.44 -2.30 -19.13
N PRO A 102 -2.94 -2.22 -20.39
CA PRO A 102 -4.20 -2.85 -20.76
C PRO A 102 -4.25 -4.36 -20.44
N ALA A 103 -3.10 -5.00 -20.31
CA ALA A 103 -3.00 -6.42 -19.98
C ALA A 103 -3.36 -6.76 -18.54
N PHE A 104 -3.18 -5.84 -17.57
CA PHE A 104 -3.23 -6.22 -16.15
C PHE A 104 -3.78 -5.16 -15.19
N VAL A 105 -3.73 -3.86 -15.49
CA VAL A 105 -4.04 -2.82 -14.49
C VAL A 105 -5.50 -2.83 -14.06
N SER A 106 -6.44 -3.10 -14.97
CA SER A 106 -7.85 -3.24 -14.59
C SER A 106 -8.07 -4.43 -13.65
N HIS A 107 -7.33 -5.53 -13.84
CA HIS A 107 -7.41 -6.67 -12.96
C HIS A 107 -6.82 -6.32 -11.59
N MET A 108 -5.65 -5.68 -11.57
CA MET A 108 -5.01 -5.17 -10.36
C MET A 108 -5.94 -4.30 -9.52
N VAL A 109 -6.69 -3.38 -10.14
CA VAL A 109 -7.70 -2.57 -9.44
C VAL A 109 -8.82 -3.43 -8.84
N GLY A 110 -9.27 -4.48 -9.54
CA GLY A 110 -10.28 -5.41 -9.03
C GLY A 110 -9.78 -6.27 -7.87
N SER A 111 -8.49 -6.61 -7.85
CA SER A 111 -7.87 -7.46 -6.83
C SER A 111 -7.65 -6.78 -5.47
N VAL A 112 -7.84 -5.46 -5.35
CA VAL A 112 -7.69 -4.76 -4.04
C VAL A 112 -8.73 -5.20 -3.01
N THR A 113 -9.81 -5.85 -3.46
CA THR A 113 -10.85 -6.46 -2.61
C THR A 113 -10.82 -7.99 -2.59
N ASP A 114 -9.73 -8.62 -3.07
CA ASP A 114 -9.57 -10.08 -3.03
C ASP A 114 -9.72 -10.63 -1.60
N GLU A 115 -10.06 -11.90 -1.44
CA GLU A 115 -10.18 -12.53 -0.11
C GLU A 115 -8.80 -12.82 0.49
N ASP A 116 -7.80 -13.07 -0.37
CA ASP A 116 -6.42 -13.29 0.04
C ASP A 116 -5.68 -11.98 0.32
N ALA A 117 -5.01 -11.90 1.47
CA ALA A 117 -4.36 -10.68 1.92
C ALA A 117 -3.11 -10.31 1.14
N TRP A 118 -2.35 -11.29 0.66
CA TRP A 118 -1.15 -11.06 -0.13
C TRP A 118 -1.53 -10.52 -1.51
N VAL A 119 -2.58 -11.11 -2.09
CA VAL A 119 -3.17 -10.62 -3.36
C VAL A 119 -3.64 -9.18 -3.20
N ARG A 120 -4.40 -8.86 -2.14
CA ARG A 120 -4.82 -7.46 -1.86
C ARG A 120 -3.63 -6.52 -1.69
N GLN A 121 -2.59 -6.93 -0.95
CA GLN A 121 -1.41 -6.12 -0.70
C GLN A 121 -0.70 -5.77 -2.02
N ALA A 122 -0.41 -6.77 -2.85
CA ALA A 122 0.25 -6.58 -4.14
C ALA A 122 -0.59 -5.70 -5.07
N ALA A 123 -1.91 -5.93 -5.12
CA ALA A 123 -2.84 -5.12 -5.89
C ALA A 123 -2.84 -3.65 -5.44
N ALA A 124 -2.97 -3.41 -4.14
CA ALA A 124 -3.01 -2.07 -3.58
C ALA A 124 -1.69 -1.31 -3.79
N LYS A 125 -0.53 -1.96 -3.58
CA LYS A 125 0.78 -1.37 -3.89
C LYS A 125 0.90 -1.01 -5.37
N GLY A 126 0.47 -1.89 -6.28
CA GLY A 126 0.47 -1.60 -7.70
C GLY A 126 -0.40 -0.39 -8.06
N VAL A 127 -1.61 -0.29 -7.49
CA VAL A 127 -2.48 0.90 -7.65
C VAL A 127 -1.83 2.16 -7.08
N MET A 128 -1.20 2.07 -5.91
CA MET A 128 -0.46 3.19 -5.30
C MET A 128 0.66 3.70 -6.24
N HIS A 129 1.38 2.80 -6.91
CA HIS A 129 2.42 3.19 -7.87
C HIS A 129 1.88 3.71 -9.20
N ALA A 130 0.68 3.26 -9.62
CA ALA A 130 0.03 3.74 -10.84
C ALA A 130 -0.56 5.15 -10.67
N ALA A 131 -1.07 5.46 -9.47
CA ALA A 131 -1.82 6.68 -9.19
C ALA A 131 -1.13 8.00 -9.59
N PRO A 132 0.20 8.19 -9.47
CA PRO A 132 0.89 9.39 -9.96
C PRO A 132 0.87 9.60 -11.48
N LEU A 133 0.62 8.56 -12.27
CA LEU A 133 0.70 8.60 -13.73
C LEU A 133 -0.66 9.03 -14.30
N ALA A 134 -0.64 9.96 -15.24
CA ALA A 134 -1.87 10.54 -15.82
C ALA A 134 -2.72 9.48 -16.52
N GLU A 135 -2.08 8.45 -17.07
CA GLU A 135 -2.68 7.33 -17.77
C GLU A 135 -3.51 6.44 -16.85
N PHE A 136 -3.36 6.56 -15.53
CA PHE A 136 -4.23 5.90 -14.56
C PHE A 136 -5.59 6.60 -14.41
N GLY A 137 -5.72 7.85 -14.87
CA GLY A 137 -6.93 8.67 -14.73
C GLY A 137 -8.25 7.97 -15.07
N PRO A 138 -8.37 7.23 -16.19
CA PRO A 138 -9.59 6.51 -16.55
C PRO A 138 -10.03 5.44 -15.54
N LEU A 139 -9.11 4.91 -14.72
CA LEU A 139 -9.40 3.91 -13.69
C LEU A 139 -9.47 4.51 -12.27
N ALA A 140 -9.07 5.77 -12.09
CA ALA A 140 -8.90 6.37 -10.77
C ALA A 140 -10.18 6.35 -9.92
N ASN A 141 -11.33 6.73 -10.49
CA ASN A 141 -12.60 6.71 -9.75
C ASN A 141 -12.97 5.30 -9.29
N HIS A 142 -12.83 4.31 -10.19
CA HIS A 142 -13.13 2.92 -9.86
C HIS A 142 -12.17 2.39 -8.79
N ALA A 143 -10.88 2.71 -8.89
CA ALA A 143 -9.89 2.34 -7.90
C ALA A 143 -10.18 2.95 -6.53
N ALA A 144 -10.53 4.24 -6.46
CA ALA A 144 -10.93 4.89 -5.22
C ALA A 144 -12.16 4.21 -4.58
N GLN A 145 -13.15 3.82 -5.39
CA GLN A 145 -14.32 3.08 -4.91
C GLN A 145 -13.94 1.70 -4.31
N GLN A 146 -13.10 0.92 -4.98
CA GLN A 146 -12.69 -0.40 -4.48
C GLN A 146 -11.82 -0.29 -3.23
N LEU A 147 -10.85 0.62 -3.24
CA LEU A 147 -9.98 0.90 -2.10
C LEU A 147 -10.79 1.43 -0.90
N GLY A 148 -11.76 2.32 -1.12
CA GLY A 148 -12.65 2.81 -0.06
C GLY A 148 -13.48 1.68 0.56
N ARG A 149 -13.99 0.73 -0.25
CA ARG A 149 -14.69 -0.46 0.27
C ARG A 149 -13.77 -1.37 1.07
N ALA A 150 -12.55 -1.58 0.62
CA ALA A 150 -11.55 -2.37 1.35
C ALA A 150 -11.14 -1.69 2.66
N ALA A 151 -10.91 -0.37 2.63
CA ALA A 151 -10.57 0.47 3.77
C ALA A 151 -11.72 0.65 4.77
N ALA A 152 -12.98 0.43 4.40
CA ALA A 152 -14.09 0.45 5.36
C ALA A 152 -14.18 -0.82 6.22
N ARG A 153 -13.45 -1.90 5.84
CA ARG A 153 -13.52 -3.22 6.51
C ARG A 153 -12.41 -3.42 7.55
N LEU A 154 -11.77 -2.35 8.02
CA LEU A 154 -10.53 -2.40 8.83
C LEU A 154 -10.60 -3.26 10.09
N GLU A 155 -11.78 -3.41 10.69
CA GLU A 155 -11.98 -4.14 11.95
C GLU A 155 -11.83 -5.66 11.80
N ALA A 156 -11.84 -6.20 10.57
CA ALA A 156 -11.75 -7.64 10.32
C ALA A 156 -10.31 -8.17 10.24
N TRP A 157 -9.29 -7.32 10.28
CA TRP A 157 -7.92 -7.71 9.93
C TRP A 157 -7.04 -7.92 11.18
N THR A 158 -6.58 -9.15 11.38
CA THR A 158 -5.63 -9.53 12.44
C THR A 158 -4.22 -8.99 12.14
N GLU A 159 -3.31 -9.07 13.11
CA GLU A 159 -1.90 -8.64 12.94
C GLU A 159 -1.20 -9.28 11.72
N PHE A 160 -1.63 -10.49 11.33
CA PHE A 160 -1.10 -11.21 10.17
C PHE A 160 -1.47 -10.55 8.81
N TYR A 161 -2.54 -9.76 8.75
CA TYR A 161 -3.03 -9.10 7.53
C TYR A 161 -2.82 -7.58 7.52
N ALA A 162 -2.04 -7.08 8.48
CA ALA A 162 -1.89 -5.65 8.69
C ALA A 162 -1.20 -4.95 7.52
N GLU A 163 -0.18 -5.55 6.88
CA GLU A 163 0.51 -4.91 5.75
C GLU A 163 -0.38 -4.74 4.52
N GLY A 164 -1.17 -5.76 4.16
CA GLY A 164 -2.14 -5.63 3.06
C GLY A 164 -3.19 -4.56 3.33
N THR A 165 -3.57 -4.41 4.59
CA THR A 165 -4.48 -3.35 5.03
C THR A 165 -3.84 -1.97 4.92
N GLU A 166 -2.60 -1.83 5.37
CA GLU A 166 -1.84 -0.57 5.26
C GLU A 166 -1.61 -0.18 3.80
N ALA A 167 -1.35 -1.14 2.91
CA ALA A 167 -1.21 -0.91 1.48
C ALA A 167 -2.51 -0.36 0.85
N VAL A 168 -3.68 -0.87 1.26
CA VAL A 168 -4.99 -0.33 0.82
C VAL A 168 -5.16 1.12 1.26
N VAL A 169 -4.88 1.42 2.53
CA VAL A 169 -4.98 2.78 3.07
C VAL A 169 -4.01 3.74 2.35
N ALA A 170 -2.76 3.32 2.16
CA ALA A 170 -1.76 4.09 1.43
C ALA A 170 -2.19 4.37 -0.02
N ALA A 171 -2.68 3.35 -0.72
CA ALA A 171 -3.18 3.48 -2.09
C ALA A 171 -4.38 4.42 -2.17
N LEU A 172 -5.32 4.36 -1.21
CA LEU A 172 -6.49 5.24 -1.19
C LEU A 172 -6.09 6.72 -1.08
N GLY A 173 -5.20 7.05 -0.14
CA GLY A 173 -4.66 8.39 0.01
C GLY A 173 -3.92 8.87 -1.24
N GLN A 174 -3.11 7.98 -1.83
CA GLN A 174 -2.35 8.28 -3.05
C GLN A 174 -3.26 8.55 -4.26
N VAL A 175 -4.29 7.73 -4.49
CA VAL A 175 -5.25 7.92 -5.57
C VAL A 175 -5.98 9.26 -5.40
N CYS A 176 -6.51 9.54 -4.21
CA CYS A 176 -7.22 10.80 -3.95
C CYS A 176 -6.32 12.03 -4.16
N ARG A 177 -5.06 11.94 -3.74
CA ARG A 177 -4.09 13.03 -3.87
C ARG A 177 -3.61 13.26 -5.30
N ARG A 178 -3.34 12.18 -6.04
CA ARG A 178 -2.70 12.26 -7.36
C ARG A 178 -3.69 12.33 -8.51
N GLN A 179 -4.95 11.96 -8.27
CA GLN A 179 -6.01 11.96 -9.28
C GLN A 179 -7.24 12.80 -8.87
N PRO A 180 -7.09 14.02 -8.30
CA PRO A 180 -8.20 14.76 -7.71
C PRO A 180 -9.30 15.14 -8.72
N GLY A 181 -8.95 15.29 -10.01
CA GLY A 181 -9.92 15.57 -11.08
C GLY A 181 -10.65 14.32 -11.62
N ASN A 182 -10.23 13.13 -11.21
CA ASN A 182 -10.76 11.85 -11.71
C ASN A 182 -11.43 11.02 -10.61
N VAL A 183 -11.58 11.56 -9.40
CA VAL A 183 -12.16 10.85 -8.24
C VAL A 183 -13.34 11.64 -7.71
N ASP A 184 -14.53 11.05 -7.80
CA ASP A 184 -15.75 11.65 -7.26
C ASP A 184 -15.83 11.42 -5.75
N GLY A 185 -16.40 12.37 -5.01
CA GLY A 185 -16.67 12.19 -3.58
C GLY A 185 -15.43 12.00 -2.71
N TRP A 186 -14.30 12.62 -3.10
CA TRP A 186 -12.99 12.42 -2.45
C TRP A 186 -13.00 12.63 -0.93
N ASP A 187 -13.88 13.47 -0.40
CA ASP A 187 -13.97 13.79 1.03
C ASP A 187 -14.27 12.53 1.87
N GLY A 188 -15.14 11.65 1.38
CA GLY A 188 -15.44 10.38 2.06
C GLY A 188 -14.22 9.47 2.10
N TYR A 189 -13.46 9.40 1.01
CA TYR A 189 -12.24 8.61 0.93
C TYR A 189 -11.11 9.17 1.79
N ILE A 190 -10.99 10.49 1.91
CA ILE A 190 -10.03 11.12 2.82
C ILE A 190 -10.37 10.83 4.28
N LEU A 191 -11.65 10.72 4.63
CA LEU A 191 -12.06 10.28 5.97
C LEU A 191 -11.64 8.84 6.24
N GLU A 192 -11.86 7.92 5.30
CA GLU A 192 -11.41 6.52 5.45
C GLU A 192 -9.89 6.38 5.47
N PHE A 193 -9.19 7.18 4.66
CA PHE A 193 -7.74 7.28 4.72
C PHE A 193 -7.27 7.71 6.11
N LEU A 194 -7.86 8.79 6.68
CA LEU A 194 -7.57 9.21 8.04
C LEU A 194 -7.92 8.13 9.08
N ASN A 195 -8.96 7.32 8.83
CA ASN A 195 -9.35 6.23 9.71
C ASN A 195 -8.36 5.07 9.74
N GLY A 196 -7.69 4.80 8.62
CA GLY A 196 -6.65 3.79 8.52
C GLY A 196 -5.27 4.21 9.05
N LEU A 197 -5.08 5.46 9.47
CA LEU A 197 -3.82 5.95 10.01
C LEU A 197 -3.75 5.84 11.55
N PRO A 198 -2.54 5.68 12.13
CA PRO A 198 -1.24 5.59 11.46
C PRO A 198 -0.91 4.19 10.94
N LEU A 199 -0.18 4.15 9.82
CA LEU A 199 0.52 2.94 9.36
C LEU A 199 1.74 2.63 10.25
N THR A 200 2.04 1.35 10.46
CA THR A 200 3.01 0.85 11.45
C THR A 200 3.77 -0.42 11.07
N LYS A 201 3.36 -1.17 10.04
CA LYS A 201 3.93 -2.48 9.69
C LYS A 201 4.84 -2.42 8.46
N ASP A 202 4.38 -1.84 7.35
CA ASP A 202 5.14 -1.84 6.09
C ASP A 202 6.06 -0.61 5.96
N LEU A 203 7.32 -0.76 6.35
CA LEU A 203 8.32 0.31 6.38
C LEU A 203 8.58 0.96 5.01
N GLU A 204 8.32 0.25 3.89
CA GLU A 204 8.56 0.78 2.54
C GLU A 204 7.56 1.87 2.16
N ILE A 205 6.33 1.78 2.67
CA ILE A 205 5.23 2.68 2.30
C ILE A 205 4.89 3.69 3.40
N ILE A 206 5.20 3.39 4.66
CA ILE A 206 4.82 4.21 5.82
C ILE A 206 5.30 5.65 5.65
N GLY A 207 6.60 5.85 5.40
CA GLY A 207 7.19 7.19 5.35
C GLY A 207 6.54 8.08 4.30
N ARG A 208 6.42 7.58 3.06
CA ARG A 208 5.80 8.31 1.95
C ARG A 208 4.31 8.59 2.18
N THR A 209 3.61 7.65 2.82
CA THR A 209 2.18 7.83 3.13
C THR A 209 1.96 8.88 4.20
N HIS A 210 2.80 8.90 5.24
CA HIS A 210 2.74 9.92 6.29
C HIS A 210 3.18 11.28 5.79
N ASP A 211 4.14 11.35 4.85
CA ASP A 211 4.51 12.59 4.17
C ASP A 211 3.31 13.16 3.40
N LEU A 212 2.62 12.34 2.59
CA LEU A 212 1.40 12.72 1.89
C LEU A 212 0.30 13.18 2.84
N PHE A 213 0.11 12.48 3.96
CA PHE A 213 -0.85 12.89 4.99
C PHE A 213 -0.52 14.29 5.53
N MET A 214 0.77 14.56 5.81
CA MET A 214 1.21 15.87 6.28
C MET A 214 1.01 16.97 5.22
N GLU A 215 1.24 16.69 3.93
CA GLU A 215 0.92 17.63 2.84
C GLU A 215 -0.55 18.05 2.89
N LEU A 216 -1.48 17.08 2.97
CA LEU A 216 -2.92 17.37 3.05
C LEU A 216 -3.30 18.19 4.30
N VAL A 217 -2.61 17.96 5.43
CA VAL A 217 -2.79 18.75 6.66
C VAL A 217 -2.33 20.19 6.46
N LEU A 218 -1.16 20.40 5.85
CA LEU A 218 -0.60 21.74 5.60
C LEU A 218 -1.44 22.55 4.60
N GLU A 219 -2.03 21.87 3.61
CA GLU A 219 -2.95 22.48 2.64
C GLU A 219 -4.32 22.84 3.24
N GLY A 220 -4.61 22.37 4.46
CA GLY A 220 -5.85 22.70 5.14
C GLY A 220 -7.07 21.96 4.58
N HIS A 221 -6.90 20.72 4.10
CA HIS A 221 -7.99 19.90 3.59
C HIS A 221 -9.20 19.88 4.55
N GLN A 222 -10.40 20.19 4.04
CA GLN A 222 -11.59 20.46 4.88
C GLN A 222 -11.92 19.30 5.83
N VAL A 223 -11.96 18.06 5.33
CA VAL A 223 -12.19 16.86 6.16
C VAL A 223 -11.17 16.72 7.29
N LEU A 224 -9.89 17.01 7.05
CA LEU A 224 -8.85 16.94 8.07
C LEU A 224 -8.99 18.06 9.10
N GLN A 225 -9.38 19.26 8.68
CA GLN A 225 -9.67 20.38 9.58
C GLN A 225 -10.87 20.07 10.50
N LEU A 226 -11.91 19.42 9.98
CA LEU A 226 -13.05 18.97 10.78
C LEU A 226 -12.70 17.85 11.77
N ASN A 227 -11.65 17.06 11.48
CA ASN A 227 -11.20 15.93 12.29
C ASN A 227 -9.86 16.19 13.00
N LEU A 228 -9.59 17.46 13.35
CA LEU A 228 -8.28 17.92 13.83
C LEU A 228 -7.79 17.16 15.08
N GLY A 229 -8.69 16.71 15.96
CA GLY A 229 -8.32 15.90 17.13
C GLY A 229 -7.68 14.56 16.76
N LYS A 230 -8.23 13.89 15.74
CA LYS A 230 -7.70 12.63 15.21
C LYS A 230 -6.39 12.88 14.44
N VAL A 231 -6.34 13.92 13.61
CA VAL A 231 -5.12 14.35 12.92
C VAL A 231 -3.97 14.56 13.91
N CYS A 232 -4.22 15.31 14.99
CA CYS A 232 -3.23 15.54 16.03
C CYS A 232 -2.78 14.23 16.69
N SER A 233 -3.71 13.31 16.94
CA SER A 233 -3.41 12.01 17.55
C SER A 233 -2.47 11.18 16.66
N VAL A 234 -2.75 11.12 15.36
CA VAL A 234 -1.90 10.45 14.35
C VAL A 234 -0.51 11.07 14.28
N LEU A 235 -0.40 12.40 14.12
CA LEU A 235 0.89 13.09 14.01
C LEU A 235 1.77 12.90 15.26
N LEU A 236 1.16 12.91 16.45
CA LEU A 236 1.85 12.63 17.71
C LEU A 236 2.24 11.16 17.86
N GLU A 237 1.54 10.26 17.18
CA GLU A 237 1.86 8.83 17.20
C GLU A 237 3.10 8.49 16.38
N ILE A 238 3.23 9.17 15.24
CA ILE A 238 4.28 8.93 14.26
C ILE A 238 5.54 9.78 14.50
N TYR A 239 5.49 10.87 15.26
CA TYR A 239 6.66 11.74 15.48
C TYR A 239 7.94 10.99 15.92
N LYS A 240 9.06 11.24 15.22
CA LYS A 240 10.36 10.59 15.43
C LYS A 240 10.34 9.06 15.33
N LYS A 241 9.45 8.50 14.52
CA LYS A 241 9.52 7.09 14.13
C LYS A 241 10.60 6.89 13.06
N GLU A 242 11.18 5.70 13.05
CA GLU A 242 12.30 5.34 12.16
C GLU A 242 11.95 5.50 10.67
N SER A 243 10.68 5.27 10.31
CA SER A 243 10.15 5.42 8.96
C SER A 243 9.92 6.87 8.52
N ASN A 244 10.05 7.86 9.41
CA ASN A 244 9.75 9.25 9.09
C ASN A 244 10.92 9.95 8.40
N SER A 245 10.60 10.85 7.48
CA SER A 245 11.55 11.82 6.94
C SER A 245 11.87 12.91 7.98
N GLU A 246 13.06 13.53 7.87
CA GLU A 246 13.39 14.72 8.68
C GLU A 246 12.42 15.87 8.42
N TRP A 247 11.95 15.99 7.17
CA TRP A 247 10.95 16.97 6.75
C TRP A 247 9.65 16.78 7.52
N LEU A 248 9.13 15.55 7.59
CA LEU A 248 7.89 15.24 8.31
C LEU A 248 8.01 15.62 9.79
N ASP A 249 9.10 15.24 10.44
CA ASP A 249 9.31 15.59 11.84
C ASP A 249 9.41 17.11 12.06
N GLN A 250 9.97 17.87 11.10
CA GLN A 250 9.99 19.33 11.15
C GLN A 250 8.59 19.93 10.96
N CYS A 251 7.79 19.39 10.03
CA CYS A 251 6.41 19.80 9.81
C CYS A 251 5.53 19.50 11.04
N ILE A 252 5.67 18.33 11.66
CA ILE A 252 4.96 17.97 12.90
C ILE A 252 5.30 18.94 14.02
N ARG A 253 6.58 19.31 14.20
CA ARG A 253 6.99 20.32 15.19
C ARG A 253 6.33 21.67 14.93
N SER A 254 6.40 22.14 13.69
CA SER A 254 5.83 23.43 13.28
C SER A 254 4.31 23.46 13.49
N PHE A 255 3.62 22.42 13.05
CA PHE A 255 2.19 22.23 13.24
C PHE A 255 1.80 22.25 14.73
N CYS A 256 2.50 21.48 15.58
CA CYS A 256 2.20 21.42 17.01
C CYS A 256 2.43 22.77 17.73
N VAL A 257 3.43 23.55 17.31
CA VAL A 257 3.68 24.89 17.85
C VAL A 257 2.58 25.86 17.40
N GLN A 258 2.21 25.84 16.12
CA GLN A 258 1.18 26.72 15.55
C GLN A 258 -0.22 26.41 16.07
N LEU A 259 -0.51 25.15 16.40
CA LEU A 259 -1.79 24.75 16.95
C LEU A 259 -2.10 25.50 18.26
N GLY A 260 -1.10 25.69 19.12
CA GLY A 260 -1.22 26.45 20.37
C GLY A 260 -2.06 25.75 21.44
N GLU A 261 -1.90 26.15 22.71
CA GLU A 261 -2.57 25.48 23.84
C GLU A 261 -4.09 25.63 23.82
N GLU A 262 -4.59 26.78 23.35
CA GLU A 262 -6.03 27.06 23.34
C GLU A 262 -6.78 26.17 22.35
N ARG A 263 -6.27 26.04 21.12
CA ARG A 263 -6.88 25.18 20.10
C ARG A 263 -6.80 23.70 20.49
N VAL A 264 -5.72 23.29 21.17
CA VAL A 264 -5.58 21.93 21.73
C VAL A 264 -6.68 21.60 22.74
N ARG A 265 -7.08 22.56 23.59
CA ARG A 265 -8.16 22.37 24.57
C ARG A 265 -9.53 22.23 23.92
N GLN A 266 -9.70 22.80 22.72
CA GLN A 266 -10.95 22.81 21.97
C GLN A 266 -11.07 21.64 20.97
N LEU A 267 -10.06 20.77 20.87
CA LEU A 267 -10.08 19.63 19.94
C LEU A 267 -11.22 18.66 20.25
N GLN A 268 -11.84 18.18 19.18
CA GLN A 268 -12.83 17.09 19.22
C GLN A 268 -12.37 15.96 18.27
N PRO A 269 -12.24 14.71 18.77
CA PRO A 269 -12.23 14.35 20.19
C PRO A 269 -11.02 14.98 20.94
N PRO A 270 -11.11 15.17 22.26
CA PRO A 270 -9.98 15.69 23.03
C PRO A 270 -8.82 14.69 23.03
N LEU A 271 -7.59 15.20 23.02
CA LEU A 271 -6.39 14.35 23.08
C LEU A 271 -6.37 13.49 24.35
N SER A 272 -5.88 12.25 24.24
CA SER A 272 -5.66 11.40 25.42
C SER A 272 -4.56 11.97 26.32
N ALA A 273 -4.45 11.49 27.56
CA ALA A 273 -3.35 11.86 28.44
C ALA A 273 -1.97 11.50 27.86
N LYS A 274 -1.88 10.37 27.14
CA LYS A 274 -0.68 9.93 26.42
C LYS A 274 -0.31 10.92 25.32
N HIS A 275 -1.28 11.32 24.49
CA HIS A 275 -1.07 12.29 23.42
C HIS A 275 -0.69 13.67 23.95
N ARG A 276 -1.32 14.15 25.04
CA ARG A 276 -0.92 15.42 25.68
C ARG A 276 0.54 15.43 26.13
N LYS A 277 1.03 14.34 26.74
CA LYS A 277 2.44 14.20 27.12
C LYS A 277 3.36 14.22 25.89
N ARG A 278 2.96 13.56 24.79
CA ARG A 278 3.71 13.57 23.54
C ARG A 278 3.76 14.97 22.93
N LEU A 279 2.64 15.69 22.89
CA LEU A 279 2.58 17.06 22.41
C LEU A 279 3.55 17.98 23.17
N GLN A 280 3.58 17.89 24.50
CA GLN A 280 4.54 18.64 25.33
C GLN A 280 6.00 18.32 24.97
N ARG A 281 6.30 17.05 24.62
CA ARG A 281 7.63 16.65 24.14
C ARG A 281 7.93 17.28 22.77
N VAL A 282 7.01 17.20 21.80
CA VAL A 282 7.20 17.80 20.47
C VAL A 282 7.46 19.31 20.57
N VAL A 283 6.67 20.03 21.36
CA VAL A 283 6.83 21.48 21.57
C VAL A 283 8.15 21.81 22.25
N ARG A 284 8.62 20.97 23.18
CA ARG A 284 9.94 21.13 23.80
C ARG A 284 11.07 20.92 22.80
N ASP A 285 10.99 19.87 22.00
CA ASP A 285 11.97 19.57 20.96
C ASP A 285 12.08 20.73 19.95
N ALA A 286 10.94 21.35 19.58
CA ALA A 286 10.90 22.51 18.69
C ALA A 286 11.60 23.76 19.27
N LYS A 287 11.65 23.89 20.61
CA LYS A 287 12.38 24.97 21.28
C LYS A 287 13.89 24.72 21.34
N GLN A 288 14.31 23.44 21.36
CA GLN A 288 15.72 23.05 21.47
C GLN A 288 16.43 22.98 20.12
N ALA A 289 15.71 22.66 19.06
CA ALA A 289 16.18 22.73 17.68
C ALA A 289 15.31 23.74 16.92
N PRO A 290 15.74 25.03 16.84
CA PRO A 290 14.96 26.07 16.18
C PRO A 290 14.57 25.63 14.77
N LEU A 291 13.30 25.81 14.43
CA LEU A 291 12.77 25.49 13.11
C LEU A 291 13.58 26.25 12.06
N LYS A 292 14.17 25.53 11.09
CA LYS A 292 14.80 26.18 9.94
C LYS A 292 13.70 26.92 9.19
N GLN A 293 13.84 28.24 9.04
CA GLN A 293 12.95 29.03 8.20
C GLN A 293 13.16 28.56 6.76
N THR A 294 12.12 27.98 6.16
CA THR A 294 11.99 27.82 4.70
C THR A 294 11.37 29.06 4.12
#